data_AF-A0A8T3RHU2-F1
#
_entry.id   AF-A0A8T3RHU2-F1
#
_cell.length_a   1.000
_cell.length_b   1.000
_cell.length_c   1.000
_cell.angle_alpha   90.00
_cell.angle_beta   90.00
_cell.angle_gamma   90.00
#
_symmetry.space_group_name_H-M   'P 1'
#
loop_
_entity.id
_entity.type
_entity.pdbx_description
1 polymer ?
#
loop_
_entity_poly.entity_id
_entity_poly.type
_entity_poly.pdbx_seq_one_letter_code
_entity_poly.pdbx_strand_id
1 'polypeptide(L)'
;WDQGENKWSPTLSLELPVLNHNQGPIAEAEARREEAAAQLLALQAKVIAEIDRAAAAQSTTAEQLKMLRQVHQASSEQLRLVQGRLAVGAVDQLEFQNAKLEVGVSALAVLDVEAKSSLAAAQLENALQIRLRGLSVAEQQRGTQDRKD
;
A
#
# COMPACT_ATOMS: atom_id res chain seq x y z
N TRP A 1 62.70 -51.68 2.04
CA TRP A 1 61.91 -52.21 3.18
C TRP A 1 62.20 -51.29 4.35
N ASP A 2 61.30 -50.45 4.84
CA ASP A 2 59.84 -50.45 4.83
C ASP A 2 59.31 -49.00 4.75
N GLN A 3 58.29 -48.78 3.93
CA GLN A 3 57.76 -47.47 3.58
C GLN A 3 56.49 -47.14 4.37
N GLY A 4 56.42 -45.93 4.94
CA GLY A 4 55.22 -45.09 4.83
C GLY A 4 53.92 -45.49 5.55
N GLU A 5 53.94 -46.02 6.77
CA GLU A 5 52.68 -46.26 7.51
C GLU A 5 52.24 -45.06 8.37
N ASN A 6 51.53 -44.11 7.74
CA ASN A 6 50.73 -43.13 8.47
C ASN A 6 49.33 -43.71 8.73
N LYS A 7 49.19 -44.48 9.82
CA LYS A 7 47.94 -45.14 10.22
C LYS A 7 47.03 -44.14 10.94
N TRP A 8 46.11 -43.53 10.21
CA TRP A 8 44.95 -42.84 10.79
C TRP A 8 43.76 -43.82 10.80
N SER A 9 43.06 -43.90 11.92
CA SER A 9 41.84 -44.72 12.05
C SER A 9 40.69 -43.82 12.50
N PRO A 10 39.78 -43.43 11.61
CA PRO A 10 38.59 -42.71 12.02
C PRO A 10 37.62 -43.71 12.68
N THR A 11 37.25 -43.47 13.93
CA THR A 11 36.16 -44.19 14.59
C THR A 11 34.89 -43.37 14.44
N LEU A 12 33.82 -43.99 13.91
CA LEU A 12 32.48 -43.42 13.82
C LEU A 12 31.56 -44.21 14.77
N SER A 13 30.98 -43.54 15.76
CA SER A 13 29.98 -44.11 16.67
C SER A 13 28.60 -43.51 16.39
N LEU A 14 27.56 -44.36 16.33
CA LEU A 14 26.17 -43.94 16.15
C LEU A 14 25.33 -44.44 17.33
N GLU A 15 24.67 -43.53 18.04
CA GLU A 15 23.74 -43.88 19.11
C GLU A 15 22.35 -44.12 18.50
N LEU A 16 21.83 -45.35 18.62
CA LEU A 16 20.49 -45.70 18.16
C LEU A 16 19.58 -45.99 19.38
N PRO A 17 18.65 -45.09 19.74
CA PRO A 17 17.76 -45.32 20.88
C PRO A 17 16.66 -46.33 20.53
N VAL A 18 16.91 -47.61 20.84
CA VAL A 18 16.06 -48.77 20.48
C VAL A 18 14.69 -48.76 21.17
N LEU A 19 14.52 -48.09 22.31
CA LEU A 19 13.28 -48.13 23.11
C LEU A 19 12.33 -46.95 22.85
N ASN A 20 12.85 -45.73 22.67
CA ASN A 20 12.03 -44.50 22.53
C ASN A 20 11.89 -44.06 21.06
N HIS A 21 12.77 -44.49 20.15
CA HIS A 21 12.69 -44.14 18.72
C HIS A 21 12.59 -42.62 18.45
N ASN A 22 13.11 -41.78 19.35
CA ASN A 22 13.01 -40.32 19.31
C ASN A 22 11.57 -39.76 19.19
N GLN A 23 10.57 -40.46 19.71
CA GLN A 23 9.16 -40.06 19.58
C GLN A 23 8.87 -38.67 20.18
N GLY A 24 9.52 -38.32 21.31
CA GLY A 24 9.39 -36.99 21.92
C GLY A 24 9.87 -35.86 20.99
N PRO A 25 11.15 -35.87 20.56
CA PRO A 25 11.67 -34.89 19.59
C PRO A 25 10.90 -34.84 18.26
N ILE A 26 10.40 -35.98 17.76
CA ILE A 26 9.57 -36.02 16.54
C ILE A 26 8.25 -35.29 16.78
N ALA A 27 7.54 -35.60 17.88
CA ALA A 27 6.29 -34.93 18.23
C ALA A 27 6.48 -33.42 18.42
N GLU A 28 7.60 -32.99 19.01
CA GLU A 28 7.93 -31.57 19.11
C GLU A 28 8.16 -30.92 17.73
N ALA A 29 8.90 -31.60 16.85
CA ALA A 29 9.12 -31.11 15.49
C ALA A 29 7.81 -31.05 14.67
N GLU A 30 6.91 -32.01 14.85
CA GLU A 30 5.57 -32.01 14.26
C GLU A 30 4.73 -30.83 14.77
N ALA A 31 4.69 -30.62 16.09
CA ALA A 31 3.99 -29.50 16.70
C ALA A 31 4.53 -28.14 16.20
N ARG A 32 5.86 -27.98 16.13
CA ARG A 32 6.49 -26.76 15.57
C ARG A 32 6.15 -26.56 14.09
N ARG A 33 6.06 -27.64 13.31
CA ARG A 33 5.64 -27.57 11.90
C ARG A 33 4.19 -27.13 11.77
N GLU A 34 3.28 -27.67 12.60
CA GLU A 34 1.87 -27.28 12.62
C GLU A 34 1.70 -25.81 13.03
N GLU A 35 2.44 -25.37 14.05
CA GLU A 35 2.48 -23.98 14.47
C GLU A 35 2.94 -23.06 13.32
N ALA A 36 4.05 -23.39 12.66
CA ALA A 36 4.56 -22.62 11.53
C ALA A 36 3.56 -22.57 10.36
N ALA A 37 2.85 -23.66 10.08
CA ALA A 37 1.81 -23.69 9.06
C ALA A 37 0.62 -22.77 9.42
N ALA A 38 0.18 -22.78 10.69
CA ALA A 38 -0.87 -21.88 11.17
C ALA A 38 -0.44 -20.41 11.11
N GLN A 39 0.79 -20.10 11.50
CA GLN A 39 1.36 -18.75 11.40
C GLN A 39 1.42 -18.27 9.94
N LEU A 40 1.80 -19.14 9.00
CA LEU A 40 1.82 -18.84 7.58
C LEU A 40 0.42 -18.51 7.04
N LEU A 41 -0.59 -19.33 7.37
CA LEU A 41 -1.98 -19.08 6.96
C LEU A 41 -2.50 -17.75 7.53
N ALA A 42 -2.20 -17.45 8.79
CA ALA A 42 -2.56 -16.18 9.41
C ALA A 42 -1.88 -14.99 8.71
N LEU A 43 -0.61 -15.12 8.35
CA LEU A 43 0.12 -14.10 7.59
C LEU A 43 -0.49 -13.89 6.20
N GLN A 44 -0.82 -14.96 5.48
CA GLN A 44 -1.47 -14.87 4.16
C GLN A 44 -2.81 -14.14 4.25
N ALA A 45 -3.67 -14.51 5.21
CA ALA A 45 -4.95 -13.84 5.42
C ALA A 45 -4.78 -12.35 5.76
N LYS A 46 -3.78 -12.01 6.58
CA LYS A 46 -3.44 -10.63 6.92
C LYS A 46 -3.02 -9.84 5.68
N VAL A 47 -2.10 -10.37 4.87
CA VAL A 47 -1.60 -9.69 3.65
C VAL A 47 -2.73 -9.46 2.65
N ILE A 48 -3.60 -10.46 2.43
CA ILE A 48 -4.78 -10.31 1.55
C ILE A 48 -5.68 -9.17 2.06
N ALA A 49 -6.01 -9.16 3.36
CA ALA A 49 -6.84 -8.12 3.94
C ALA A 49 -6.21 -6.72 3.88
N GLU A 50 -4.89 -6.61 3.99
CA GLU A 50 -4.15 -5.36 3.83
C GLU A 50 -4.21 -4.83 2.39
N ILE A 51 -4.03 -5.72 1.40
CA ILE A 51 -4.15 -5.39 -0.02
C ILE A 51 -5.58 -4.93 -0.35
N ASP A 52 -6.59 -5.69 0.06
CA ASP A 52 -8.00 -5.37 -0.20
C ASP A 52 -8.39 -4.00 0.37
N ARG A 53 -7.96 -3.72 1.61
CA ARG A 53 -8.20 -2.43 2.27
C ARG A 53 -7.52 -1.29 1.53
N ALA A 54 -6.26 -1.46 1.14
CA ALA A 54 -5.52 -0.43 0.44
C ALA A 54 -6.10 -0.15 -0.96
N ALA A 55 -6.50 -1.19 -1.69
CA ALA A 55 -7.17 -1.06 -2.98
C ALA A 55 -8.53 -0.34 -2.85
N ALA A 56 -9.34 -0.70 -1.86
CA ALA A 56 -10.61 -0.03 -1.59
C ALA A 56 -10.42 1.44 -1.17
N ALA A 57 -9.41 1.75 -0.37
CA ALA A 57 -9.08 3.13 0.00
C ALA A 57 -8.66 3.96 -1.21
N GLN A 58 -7.87 3.38 -2.12
CA GLN A 58 -7.42 4.05 -3.35
C GLN A 58 -8.59 4.37 -4.29
N SER A 59 -9.49 3.40 -4.53
CA SER A 59 -10.67 3.64 -5.38
C SER A 59 -11.64 4.64 -4.76
N THR A 60 -11.89 4.54 -3.46
CA THR A 60 -12.77 5.45 -2.73
C THR A 60 -12.24 6.89 -2.73
N THR A 61 -10.95 7.08 -2.48
CA THR A 61 -10.34 8.42 -2.50
C THR A 61 -10.29 9.03 -3.90
N ALA A 62 -10.14 8.21 -4.95
CA ALA A 62 -10.22 8.69 -6.33
C ALA A 62 -11.62 9.23 -6.67
N GLU A 63 -12.69 8.52 -6.30
CA GLU A 63 -14.07 8.98 -6.51
C GLU A 63 -14.39 10.22 -5.66
N GLN A 64 -13.97 10.25 -4.40
CA GLN A 64 -14.13 11.41 -3.52
C GLN A 64 -13.43 12.65 -4.11
N LEU A 65 -12.21 12.48 -4.64
CA LEU A 65 -11.46 13.58 -5.22
C LEU A 65 -12.18 14.17 -6.44
N LYS A 66 -12.73 13.31 -7.30
CA LYS A 66 -13.53 13.71 -8.46
C LYS A 66 -14.76 14.51 -8.02
N MET A 67 -15.51 14.02 -7.03
CA MET A 67 -16.69 14.68 -6.49
C MET A 67 -16.36 16.05 -5.87
N LEU A 68 -15.32 16.12 -5.02
CA LEU A 68 -14.95 17.36 -4.35
C LEU A 68 -14.39 18.41 -5.31
N ARG A 69 -13.72 18.00 -6.38
CA ARG A 69 -13.32 18.93 -7.45
C ARG A 69 -14.53 19.54 -8.15
N GLN A 70 -15.59 18.78 -8.36
CA GLN A 70 -16.85 19.33 -8.92
C GLN A 70 -17.50 20.33 -7.95
N VAL A 71 -17.54 20.02 -6.65
CA VAL A 71 -18.02 20.95 -5.62
C VAL A 71 -17.18 22.22 -5.60
N HIS A 72 -15.85 22.10 -5.66
CA HIS A 72 -14.96 23.25 -5.71
C HIS A 72 -15.18 24.12 -6.95
N GLN A 73 -15.34 23.50 -8.12
CA GLN A 73 -15.69 24.22 -9.36
C GLN A 73 -17.03 24.96 -9.24
N ALA A 74 -18.07 24.31 -8.73
CA ALA A 74 -19.38 24.92 -8.53
C ALA A 74 -19.32 26.11 -7.56
N SER A 75 -18.64 25.98 -6.42
CA SER A 75 -18.45 27.09 -5.47
C SER A 75 -17.65 28.24 -6.07
N SER A 76 -16.67 27.95 -6.92
CA SER A 76 -15.86 28.97 -7.60
C SER A 76 -16.68 29.75 -8.63
N GLU A 77 -17.54 29.05 -9.37
CA GLU A 77 -18.48 29.71 -10.28
C GLU A 77 -19.50 30.55 -9.52
N GLN A 78 -20.03 30.06 -8.41
CA GLN A 78 -20.94 30.82 -7.55
C GLN A 78 -20.28 32.11 -7.05
N LEU A 79 -19.04 32.05 -6.59
CA LEU A 79 -18.29 33.25 -6.19
C LEU A 79 -18.17 34.26 -7.33
N ARG A 80 -17.91 33.80 -8.56
CA ARG A 80 -17.85 34.67 -9.75
C ARG A 80 -19.19 35.36 -10.02
N LEU A 81 -20.30 34.63 -9.89
CA LEU A 81 -21.64 35.18 -10.06
C LEU A 81 -22.02 36.19 -8.96
N VAL A 82 -21.66 35.89 -7.71
CA VAL A 82 -21.90 36.80 -6.56
C VAL A 82 -21.03 38.06 -6.69
N GLN A 83 -19.78 37.94 -7.13
CA GLN A 83 -18.90 39.08 -7.40
C GLN A 83 -19.50 40.03 -8.46
N GLY A 84 -20.06 39.48 -9.55
CA GLY A 84 -20.72 40.28 -10.57
C GLY A 84 -21.97 41.00 -10.05
N ARG A 85 -22.76 40.34 -9.20
CA ARG A 85 -23.93 40.94 -8.55
C ARG A 85 -23.56 42.02 -7.54
N LEU A 86 -22.46 41.85 -6.81
CA LEU A 86 -21.96 42.83 -5.85
C LEU A 86 -21.57 44.12 -6.59
N ALA A 87 -20.94 44.01 -7.76
CA ALA A 87 -20.50 45.16 -8.55
C ALA A 87 -21.67 46.05 -9.03
N VAL A 88 -22.88 45.50 -9.15
CA VAL A 88 -24.10 46.24 -9.48
C VAL A 88 -24.99 46.53 -8.25
N GLY A 89 -24.50 46.24 -7.04
CA GLY A 89 -25.22 46.47 -5.79
C GLY A 89 -26.41 45.52 -5.55
N ALA A 90 -26.50 44.41 -6.28
CA ALA A 90 -27.61 43.45 -6.17
C ALA A 90 -27.46 42.45 -5.00
N VAL A 91 -26.30 42.40 -4.36
CA VAL A 91 -26.01 41.60 -3.16
C VAL A 91 -25.14 42.43 -2.22
N ASP A 92 -25.10 42.05 -0.94
CA ASP A 92 -24.29 42.73 0.07
C ASP A 92 -22.87 42.13 0.22
N GLN A 93 -22.05 42.79 1.03
CA GLN A 93 -20.69 42.35 1.31
C GLN A 93 -20.65 41.00 2.06
N LEU A 94 -21.65 40.69 2.88
CA LEU A 94 -21.68 39.46 3.67
C LEU A 94 -21.88 38.25 2.75
N GLU A 95 -22.81 38.34 1.79
CA GLU A 95 -23.05 37.29 0.79
C GLU A 95 -21.79 36.99 -0.03
N PHE A 96 -21.06 38.03 -0.45
CA PHE A 96 -19.78 37.87 -1.13
C PHE A 96 -18.71 37.19 -0.28
N GLN A 97 -18.61 37.54 1.00
CA GLN A 97 -17.64 36.92 1.91
C GLN A 97 -18.00 35.45 2.21
N ASN A 98 -19.30 35.14 2.31
CA ASN A 98 -19.76 33.75 2.44
C ASN A 98 -19.41 32.91 1.21
N ALA A 99 -19.60 33.45 -0.01
CA ALA A 99 -19.20 32.75 -1.23
C ALA A 99 -17.67 32.51 -1.29
N LYS A 100 -16.86 33.46 -0.80
CA LYS A 100 -15.40 33.26 -0.66
C LYS A 100 -15.05 32.17 0.34
N LEU A 101 -15.73 32.16 1.48
CA LEU A 101 -15.54 31.13 2.50
C LEU A 101 -15.87 29.74 1.94
N GLU A 102 -16.96 29.61 1.18
CA GLU A 102 -17.37 28.36 0.56
C GLU A 102 -16.32 27.82 -0.42
N VAL A 103 -15.71 28.68 -1.24
CA VAL A 103 -14.57 28.32 -2.09
C VAL A 103 -13.36 27.86 -1.26
N GLY A 104 -13.08 28.53 -0.14
CA GLY A 104 -12.00 28.14 0.76
C GLY A 104 -12.24 26.77 1.41
N VAL A 105 -13.45 26.51 1.88
CA VAL A 105 -13.85 25.23 2.47
C VAL A 105 -13.77 24.10 1.44
N SER A 106 -14.26 24.33 0.22
CA SER A 106 -14.21 23.31 -0.84
C SER A 106 -12.77 23.04 -1.29
N ALA A 107 -11.90 24.06 -1.33
CA ALA A 107 -10.48 23.88 -1.62
C ALA A 107 -9.76 23.05 -0.54
N LEU A 108 -10.04 23.31 0.74
CA LEU A 108 -9.50 22.51 1.85
C LEU A 108 -9.97 21.04 1.77
N ALA A 109 -11.23 20.81 1.42
CA ALA A 109 -11.76 19.46 1.25
C ALA A 109 -11.04 18.70 0.11
N VAL A 110 -10.77 19.37 -1.02
CA VAL A 110 -9.96 18.78 -2.11
C VAL A 110 -8.56 18.40 -1.62
N LEU A 111 -7.87 19.31 -0.93
CA LEU A 111 -6.51 19.06 -0.41
C LEU A 111 -6.47 17.90 0.59
N ASP A 112 -7.45 17.80 1.49
CA ASP A 112 -7.54 16.69 2.44
C ASP A 112 -7.67 15.33 1.71
N VAL A 113 -8.50 15.26 0.67
CA VAL A 113 -8.65 14.02 -0.10
C VAL A 113 -7.43 13.72 -0.98
N GLU A 114 -6.71 14.73 -1.49
CA GLU A 114 -5.44 14.52 -2.19
C GLU A 114 -4.36 13.94 -1.25
N ALA A 115 -4.32 14.40 0.01
CA ALA A 115 -3.45 13.82 1.02
C ALA A 115 -3.84 12.36 1.34
N LYS A 116 -5.13 12.08 1.50
CA LYS A 116 -5.65 10.71 1.72
C LYS A 116 -5.38 9.79 0.54
N SER A 117 -5.52 10.29 -0.69
CA SER A 117 -5.20 9.55 -1.92
C SER A 117 -3.71 9.19 -1.97
N SER A 118 -2.83 10.13 -1.63
CA SER A 118 -1.38 9.89 -1.54
C SER A 118 -1.03 8.85 -0.47
N LEU A 119 -1.70 8.89 0.69
CA LEU A 119 -1.53 7.90 1.75
C LEU A 119 -2.04 6.51 1.32
N ALA A 120 -3.20 6.43 0.68
CA ALA A 120 -3.77 5.18 0.18
C ALA A 120 -2.85 4.53 -0.86
N ALA A 121 -2.25 5.33 -1.75
CA ALA A 121 -1.25 4.87 -2.70
C ALA A 121 0.00 4.30 -1.98
N ALA A 122 0.51 4.98 -0.96
CA ALA A 122 1.65 4.50 -0.17
C ALA A 122 1.33 3.20 0.61
N GLN A 123 0.10 3.07 1.13
CA GLN A 123 -0.36 1.85 1.79
C GLN A 123 -0.45 0.68 0.80
N LEU A 124 -0.91 0.94 -0.43
CA LEU A 124 -0.96 -0.07 -1.48
C LEU A 124 0.44 -0.50 -1.92
N GLU A 125 1.37 0.44 -2.08
CA GLU A 125 2.79 0.15 -2.32
C GLU A 125 3.37 -0.77 -1.24
N ASN A 126 3.10 -0.46 0.03
CA ASN A 126 3.57 -1.25 1.16
C ASN A 126 2.94 -2.67 1.18
N ALA A 127 1.64 -2.78 0.94
CA ALA A 127 0.91 -4.05 0.94
C ALA A 127 1.36 -4.96 -0.21
N LEU A 128 1.60 -4.39 -1.39
CA LEU A 128 2.07 -5.12 -2.57
C LEU A 128 3.60 -5.35 -2.56
N GLN A 129 4.33 -4.69 -1.66
CA GLN A 129 5.80 -4.67 -1.64
C GLN A 129 6.43 -4.23 -2.97
N ILE A 130 5.75 -3.35 -3.71
CA ILE A 130 6.21 -2.78 -4.98
C ILE A 130 6.22 -1.25 -4.90
N ARG A 131 7.05 -0.61 -5.73
CA ARG A 131 7.03 0.84 -5.91
C ARG A 131 6.13 1.19 -7.10
N LEU A 132 4.94 1.72 -6.87
CA LEU A 132 4.03 2.16 -7.94
C LEU A 132 4.63 3.34 -8.72
N ARG A 133 5.39 4.22 -8.04
CA ARG A 133 6.10 5.35 -8.69
C ARG A 133 7.19 4.93 -9.71
N GLY A 134 7.62 3.66 -9.71
CA GLY A 134 8.59 3.13 -10.67
C GLY A 134 7.96 2.56 -11.96
N LEU A 135 6.68 2.16 -11.91
CA LEU A 135 5.99 1.55 -13.05
C LEU A 135 5.65 2.59 -14.13
N SER A 136 5.31 3.83 -13.76
CA SER A 136 5.04 4.91 -14.73
C SER A 136 6.26 5.27 -15.57
N VAL A 137 7.46 5.23 -14.98
CA VAL A 137 8.72 5.50 -15.70
C VAL A 137 9.08 4.36 -16.65
N ALA A 138 8.83 3.11 -16.24
CA ALA A 138 9.10 1.93 -17.08
C ALA A 138 8.13 1.80 -18.26
N GLU A 139 6.88 2.25 -18.12
CA GLU A 139 5.89 2.33 -19.20
C GLU A 139 6.20 3.50 -20.17
N GLN A 140 6.60 4.66 -19.64
CA GLN A 140 7.03 5.79 -20.48
C GLN A 140 8.28 5.48 -21.31
N GLN A 141 9.23 4.73 -20.76
CA GLN A 141 10.44 4.31 -21.51
C GLN A 141 10.14 3.27 -22.60
N ARG A 142 9.20 2.35 -22.38
CA ARG A 142 8.74 1.40 -23.41
C ARG A 142 8.04 2.10 -24.57
N GLY A 143 7.19 3.09 -24.28
CA GLY A 143 6.52 3.88 -25.33
C GLY A 143 7.45 4.78 -26.16
N THR A 144 8.61 5.17 -25.63
CA THR A 144 9.62 5.93 -26.38
C THR A 144 10.57 5.07 -27.21
N GLN A 145 10.72 3.78 -26.88
CA GLN A 145 11.61 2.86 -27.59
C GLN A 145 10.96 2.32 -28.88
N ASP A 146 9.65 2.04 -28.86
CA ASP A 146 8.87 1.55 -30.02
C ASP A 146 8.66 2.57 -31.16
N ARG A 147 9.18 3.80 -31.00
CA ARG A 147 9.03 4.88 -32.00
C ARG A 147 10.32 5.18 -32.76
N LYS A 148 11.34 4.33 -32.63
CA LYS A 148 12.66 4.51 -33.26
C LYS A 148 13.10 3.42 -34.23
N ASP A 149 12.25 2.44 -34.51
CA ASP A 149 12.44 1.47 -35.60
C ASP A 149 11.40 1.70 -36.71
#